data_AF-A0A3D3PHC8-F1
#
_entry.id   AF-A0A3D3PHC8-F1
#
_cell.length_a   1.000
_cell.length_b   1.000
_cell.length_c   1.000
_cell.angle_alpha   90.00
_cell.angle_beta   90.00
_cell.angle_gamma   90.00
#
_symmetry.space_group_name_H-M   'P 1'
#
loop_
_entity.id
_entity.type
_entity.pdbx_description
1 polymer ?
#
loop_
_entity_poly.entity_id
_entity_poly.type
_entity_poly.pdbx_seq_one_letter_code
_entity_poly.pdbx_strand_id
1 'polypeptide(L)'
;MPEEYKSIYVEHSYQCGDGKSTNAINYTITNKDSSVVIAFSFINLPDSNSLAMIRRFSPGWDPNKNYIKTAKNRADTLNHKLLFYEKDYSKRVLNADDAGEYVRACSLPYMNRYKNYRVIFLFKRDRGHIEITYFCTDTSKDKIGDYIKQTKGMLKYND
;
A
#
# COMPACT_ATOMS: atom_id res chain seq x y z
N MET A 1 17.76 0.04 1.92
CA MET A 1 17.18 -1.05 1.11
C MET A 1 17.96 -2.33 1.41
N PRO A 2 17.32 -3.49 1.61
CA PRO A 2 18.05 -4.74 1.82
C PRO A 2 18.92 -5.11 0.62
N GLU A 3 20.07 -5.74 0.84
CA GLU A 3 21.11 -6.03 -0.17
C GLU A 3 20.60 -6.89 -1.34
N GLU A 4 19.56 -7.70 -1.12
CA GLU A 4 18.99 -8.59 -2.13
C GLU A 4 17.94 -7.94 -3.04
N TYR A 5 17.66 -6.64 -2.83
CA TYR A 5 16.67 -5.91 -3.59
C TYR A 5 17.31 -4.86 -4.50
N LYS A 6 16.72 -4.67 -5.68
CA LYS A 6 17.12 -3.63 -6.64
C LYS A 6 15.90 -2.86 -7.12
N SER A 7 16.08 -1.58 -7.43
CA SER A 7 15.06 -0.76 -8.10
C SER A 7 14.76 -1.30 -9.50
N ILE A 8 13.50 -1.21 -9.91
CA ILE A 8 13.09 -1.48 -11.29
C ILE A 8 12.25 -0.31 -11.83
N TYR A 9 11.92 -0.35 -13.11
CA TYR A 9 11.04 0.64 -13.71
C TYR A 9 9.65 0.60 -13.06
N VAL A 10 9.03 1.77 -12.92
CA VAL A 10 7.69 1.91 -12.36
C VAL A 10 6.65 1.84 -13.47
N GLU A 11 5.80 0.82 -13.43
CA GLU A 11 4.63 0.76 -14.31
C GLU A 11 3.51 1.63 -13.72
N HIS A 12 3.53 2.93 -14.03
CA HIS A 12 2.63 3.93 -13.44
C HIS A 12 1.14 3.67 -13.72
N SER A 13 0.79 2.83 -14.70
CA SER A 13 -0.59 2.63 -15.19
C SER A 13 -1.27 1.34 -14.70
N TYR A 14 -0.80 0.72 -13.61
CA TYR A 14 -1.39 -0.55 -13.19
C TYR A 14 -2.84 -0.44 -12.69
N GLN A 15 -3.74 -1.11 -13.41
CA GLN A 15 -5.11 -1.36 -13.00
C GLN A 15 -5.29 -2.84 -12.65
N CYS A 16 -5.76 -3.11 -11.43
CA CYS A 16 -5.91 -4.46 -10.91
C CYS A 16 -7.20 -5.15 -11.37
N GLY A 17 -8.02 -4.46 -12.18
CA GLY A 17 -9.20 -5.02 -12.84
C GLY A 17 -10.38 -5.31 -11.90
N ASP A 18 -10.36 -4.77 -10.69
CA ASP A 18 -11.44 -4.84 -9.70
C ASP A 18 -12.43 -3.66 -9.80
N GLY A 19 -12.27 -2.80 -10.81
CA GLY A 19 -13.04 -1.57 -10.99
C GLY A 19 -12.73 -0.48 -9.97
N LYS A 20 -11.73 -0.67 -9.10
CA LYS A 20 -11.35 0.29 -8.05
C LYS A 20 -10.10 1.06 -8.46
N SER A 21 -10.01 2.32 -8.04
CA SER A 21 -8.83 3.14 -8.31
C SER A 21 -7.60 2.58 -7.59
N THR A 22 -6.49 2.50 -8.31
CA THR A 22 -5.15 2.25 -7.74
C THR A 22 -4.46 3.59 -7.50
N ASN A 23 -3.66 3.69 -6.44
CA ASN A 23 -2.78 4.84 -6.29
C ASN A 23 -1.66 4.80 -7.33
N ALA A 24 -1.14 5.97 -7.71
CA ALA A 24 0.08 6.02 -8.51
C ALA A 24 1.21 5.33 -7.75
N ILE A 25 1.95 4.47 -8.45
CA ILE A 25 3.17 3.89 -7.91
C ILE A 25 4.28 4.91 -8.11
N ASN A 26 5.03 5.19 -7.04
CA ASN A 26 6.13 6.16 -7.05
C ASN A 26 7.49 5.47 -7.16
N TYR A 27 7.63 4.28 -6.58
CA TYR A 27 8.88 3.54 -6.56
C TYR A 27 8.63 2.04 -6.51
N THR A 28 9.49 1.25 -7.15
CA THR A 28 9.38 -0.21 -7.20
C THR A 28 10.75 -0.86 -6.98
N ILE A 29 10.76 -1.94 -6.21
CA ILE A 29 11.93 -2.81 -6.05
C ILE A 29 11.55 -4.27 -6.28
N THR A 30 12.51 -5.08 -6.69
CA THR A 30 12.36 -6.53 -6.82
C THR A 30 13.52 -7.23 -6.14
N ASN A 31 13.29 -8.46 -5.67
CA ASN A 31 14.38 -9.33 -5.22
C ASN A 31 15.11 -9.98 -6.41
N LYS A 32 16.26 -10.64 -6.15
CA LYS A 32 17.13 -11.23 -7.19
C LYS A 32 16.42 -12.21 -8.12
N ASP A 33 15.58 -13.10 -7.59
CA ASP A 33 14.86 -14.13 -8.39
C ASP A 33 13.56 -13.60 -9.04
N SER A 34 13.22 -12.32 -8.80
CA SER A 34 12.02 -11.66 -9.29
C SER A 34 10.71 -12.35 -8.89
N SER A 35 10.70 -13.09 -7.77
CA SER A 35 9.48 -13.69 -7.21
C SER A 35 8.58 -12.68 -6.53
N VAL A 36 9.11 -11.54 -6.07
CA VAL A 36 8.34 -10.44 -5.49
C VAL A 36 8.75 -9.09 -6.05
N VAL A 37 7.75 -8.28 -6.38
CA VAL A 37 7.90 -6.83 -6.59
C VAL A 37 7.22 -6.09 -5.44
N ILE A 38 7.91 -5.11 -4.88
CA ILE A 38 7.39 -4.24 -3.82
C ILE A 38 7.26 -2.84 -4.39
N ALA A 39 6.03 -2.35 -4.45
CA ALA A 39 5.70 -1.02 -4.91
C ALA A 39 5.35 -0.10 -3.75
N PHE A 40 5.80 1.15 -3.83
CA PHE A 40 5.54 2.20 -2.86
C PHE A 40 4.71 3.28 -3.52
N SER A 41 3.57 3.58 -2.90
CA SER A 41 2.73 4.72 -3.24
C SER A 41 2.74 5.70 -2.08
N PHE A 42 3.06 6.96 -2.37
CA PHE A 42 3.06 8.06 -1.41
C PHE A 42 1.87 8.98 -1.71
N ILE A 43 0.97 9.10 -0.75
CA ILE A 43 -0.26 9.87 -0.89
C ILE A 43 -0.20 11.01 0.12
N ASN A 44 0.18 12.17 -0.38
CA ASN A 44 0.20 13.40 0.40
C ASN A 44 -1.22 13.87 0.68
N LEU A 45 -1.37 14.67 1.74
CA LEU A 45 -2.62 15.39 1.94
C LEU A 45 -2.82 16.41 0.83
N PRO A 46 -4.07 16.62 0.37
CA PRO A 46 -4.36 17.66 -0.60
C PRO A 46 -4.04 19.03 -0.01
N ASP A 47 -3.52 19.93 -0.85
CA ASP A 47 -3.39 21.34 -0.52
C ASP A 47 -4.77 21.99 -0.27
N SER A 48 -4.80 23.25 0.19
CA SER A 48 -6.04 23.95 0.51
C SER A 48 -7.01 24.07 -0.66
N ASN A 49 -6.52 24.29 -1.88
CA ASN A 49 -7.33 24.44 -3.08
C ASN A 49 -7.92 23.10 -3.52
N SER A 50 -7.08 22.06 -3.54
CA SER A 50 -7.46 20.68 -3.81
C SER A 50 -8.49 20.19 -2.79
N LEU A 51 -8.28 20.47 -1.50
CA LEU A 51 -9.21 20.11 -0.43
C LEU A 51 -10.56 20.83 -0.56
N ALA A 52 -10.55 22.12 -0.90
CA ALA A 52 -11.77 22.89 -1.17
C ALA A 52 -12.55 22.28 -2.35
N MET A 53 -11.85 21.91 -3.43
CA MET A 53 -12.47 21.25 -4.58
C MET A 53 -13.06 19.88 -4.21
N ILE A 54 -12.31 19.03 -3.51
CA ILE A 54 -12.79 17.71 -3.05
C ILE A 54 -14.05 17.86 -2.19
N ARG A 55 -14.08 18.83 -1.28
CA ARG A 55 -15.23 19.07 -0.39
C ARG A 55 -16.47 19.61 -1.10
N ARG A 56 -16.34 20.21 -2.29
CA ARG A 56 -17.50 20.57 -3.13
C ARG A 56 -18.23 19.34 -3.65
N PHE A 57 -17.49 18.29 -4.03
CA PHE A 57 -18.06 17.04 -4.56
C PHE A 57 -18.32 15.99 -3.47
N SER A 58 -17.60 16.07 -2.35
CA SER A 58 -17.75 15.19 -1.20
C SER A 58 -17.77 16.00 0.09
N PRO A 59 -18.93 16.60 0.45
CA PRO A 59 -19.08 17.35 1.69
C PRO A 59 -18.69 16.49 2.90
N GLY A 60 -17.86 17.04 3.79
CA GLY A 60 -17.37 16.32 4.98
C GLY A 60 -16.16 15.43 4.74
N TRP A 61 -15.55 15.45 3.54
CA TRP A 61 -14.31 14.74 3.30
C TRP A 61 -13.18 15.24 4.21
N ASP A 62 -12.58 14.30 4.95
CA ASP A 62 -11.53 14.53 5.93
C ASP A 62 -10.28 13.73 5.53
N PRO A 63 -9.16 14.41 5.20
CA PRO A 63 -7.94 13.74 4.78
C PRO A 63 -7.37 12.81 5.87
N ASN A 64 -7.62 13.12 7.14
CA ASN A 64 -7.15 12.32 8.28
C ASN A 64 -8.05 11.12 8.59
N LYS A 65 -9.16 10.92 7.89
CA LYS A 65 -10.06 9.76 8.04
C LYS A 65 -10.24 8.97 6.75
N ASN A 66 -9.97 9.59 5.60
CA ASN A 66 -10.26 8.98 4.33
C ASN A 66 -9.36 7.77 4.01
N TYR A 67 -8.16 7.66 4.59
CA TYR A 67 -7.29 6.49 4.40
C TYR A 67 -7.97 5.18 4.81
N ILE A 68 -8.73 5.15 5.92
CA ILE A 68 -9.48 3.96 6.36
C ILE A 68 -10.57 3.63 5.34
N LYS A 69 -11.28 4.64 4.84
CA LYS A 69 -12.33 4.44 3.83
C LYS A 69 -11.75 3.85 2.55
N THR A 70 -10.60 4.36 2.10
CA THR A 70 -9.87 3.81 0.95
C THR A 70 -9.45 2.36 1.18
N ALA A 71 -8.83 2.05 2.32
CA ALA A 71 -8.42 0.69 2.65
C ALA A 71 -9.61 -0.28 2.69
N LYS A 72 -10.72 0.10 3.35
CA LYS A 72 -11.97 -0.68 3.39
C LYS A 72 -12.55 -0.91 2.01
N ASN A 73 -12.57 0.13 1.17
CA ASN A 73 -13.09 0.02 -0.18
C ASN A 73 -12.25 -0.91 -1.04
N ARG A 74 -10.92 -0.93 -0.88
CA ARG A 74 -10.01 -1.75 -1.69
C ARG A 74 -9.86 -3.19 -1.20
N ALA A 75 -10.02 -3.43 0.10
CA ALA A 75 -9.89 -4.76 0.69
C ALA A 75 -10.85 -5.77 0.06
N ASP A 76 -10.36 -6.99 -0.15
CA ASP A 76 -11.18 -8.17 -0.44
C ASP A 76 -11.85 -8.67 0.84
N THR A 77 -12.97 -8.07 1.22
CA THR A 77 -13.68 -8.42 2.45
C THR A 77 -14.37 -9.79 2.42
N LEU A 78 -14.42 -10.46 1.26
CA LEU A 78 -15.03 -11.79 1.14
C LEU A 78 -14.07 -12.88 1.62
N ASN A 79 -12.80 -12.78 1.22
CA ASN A 79 -11.80 -13.81 1.55
C ASN A 79 -10.78 -13.34 2.60
N HIS A 80 -10.59 -12.03 2.77
CA HIS A 80 -9.54 -11.47 3.63
C HIS A 80 -10.01 -10.24 4.41
N LYS A 81 -9.94 -10.32 5.75
CA LYS A 81 -10.26 -9.15 6.57
C LYS A 81 -9.17 -8.09 6.43
N LEU A 82 -9.58 -6.82 6.35
CA LEU A 82 -8.71 -5.69 6.66
C LEU A 82 -8.28 -5.82 8.12
N LEU A 83 -6.97 -5.85 8.37
CA LEU A 83 -6.39 -5.97 9.69
C LEU A 83 -5.71 -4.66 10.06
N PHE A 84 -6.01 -4.14 11.25
CA PHE A 84 -5.28 -3.04 11.85
C PHE A 84 -4.21 -3.61 12.76
N TYR A 85 -3.01 -3.03 12.70
CA TYR A 85 -1.96 -3.35 13.65
C TYR A 85 -2.24 -2.67 14.99
N GLU A 86 -1.69 -3.23 16.06
CA GLU A 86 -1.75 -2.63 17.39
C GLU A 86 -1.23 -1.20 17.37
N LYS A 87 -1.87 -0.32 18.15
CA LYS A 87 -1.52 1.11 18.20
C LYS A 87 -0.07 1.33 18.61
N ASP A 88 0.42 0.57 19.58
CA ASP A 88 1.81 0.66 20.04
C ASP A 88 2.81 0.20 18.98
N TYR A 89 2.47 -0.86 18.23
CA TYR A 89 3.31 -1.31 17.11
C TYR A 89 3.37 -0.25 16.01
N SER A 90 2.21 0.30 15.62
CA SER A 90 2.11 1.35 14.61
C SER A 90 2.96 2.57 14.97
N LYS A 91 2.85 3.05 16.21
CA LYS A 91 3.58 4.22 16.69
C LYS A 91 5.07 3.97 16.86
N ARG A 92 5.46 2.90 17.56
CA ARG A 92 6.86 2.70 17.98
C ARG A 92 7.72 2.05 16.91
N VAL A 93 7.15 1.16 16.10
CA VAL A 93 7.91 0.41 15.09
C VAL A 93 7.84 1.09 13.72
N LEU A 94 6.65 1.58 13.33
CA LEU A 94 6.41 2.14 12.00
C LEU A 94 6.40 3.68 11.98
N ASN A 95 6.50 4.34 13.15
CA ASN A 95 6.35 5.79 13.31
C ASN A 95 5.04 6.32 12.67
N ALA A 96 3.97 5.54 12.70
CA ALA A 96 2.67 5.86 12.11
C ALA A 96 1.60 6.02 13.21
N ASP A 97 0.61 6.87 12.98
CA ASP A 97 -0.55 7.00 13.89
C ASP A 97 -1.50 5.81 13.78
N ASP A 98 -1.55 5.23 12.57
CA ASP A 98 -2.29 4.04 12.22
C ASP A 98 -1.56 3.24 11.15
N ALA A 99 -1.62 1.92 11.26
CA ALA A 99 -1.13 1.03 10.23
C ALA A 99 -1.96 -0.26 10.19
N GLY A 100 -1.85 -0.97 9.07
CA GLY A 100 -2.50 -2.25 8.92
C GLY A 100 -2.22 -2.86 7.56
N GLU A 101 -2.93 -3.94 7.27
CA GLU A 101 -2.80 -4.67 6.03
C GLU A 101 -4.14 -5.14 5.48
N TYR A 102 -4.18 -5.28 4.16
CA TYR A 102 -5.28 -5.93 3.45
C TYR A 102 -4.79 -6.65 2.21
N VAL A 103 -5.62 -7.55 1.70
CA VAL A 103 -5.48 -8.17 0.38
C VAL A 103 -6.46 -7.51 -0.56
N ARG A 104 -6.08 -7.39 -1.84
CA ARG A 104 -6.94 -6.88 -2.90
C ARG A 104 -7.25 -8.02 -3.87
N ALA A 105 -8.53 -8.23 -4.18
CA ALA A 105 -8.97 -9.24 -5.15
C ALA A 105 -8.82 -8.69 -6.57
N CYS A 106 -7.62 -8.84 -7.13
CA CYS A 106 -7.31 -8.38 -8.48
C CYS A 106 -7.58 -9.47 -9.51
N SER A 107 -8.29 -9.10 -10.57
CA SER A 107 -8.51 -9.98 -11.74
C SER A 107 -7.34 -9.91 -12.72
N LEU A 108 -6.62 -8.78 -12.76
CA LEU A 108 -5.48 -8.58 -13.66
C LEU A 108 -4.14 -8.69 -12.92
N PRO A 109 -3.22 -9.57 -13.35
CA PRO A 109 -1.87 -9.66 -12.79
C PRO A 109 -1.07 -8.37 -13.00
N TYR A 110 -0.30 -7.94 -12.00
CA TYR A 110 0.72 -6.90 -12.19
C TYR A 110 1.83 -7.44 -13.12
N MET A 111 2.25 -6.64 -14.12
CA MET A 111 3.24 -7.01 -15.14
C MET A 111 2.95 -8.38 -15.82
N ASN A 112 1.68 -8.75 -15.98
CA ASN A 112 1.26 -10.06 -16.51
C ASN A 112 1.86 -11.28 -15.78
N ARG A 113 2.35 -11.11 -14.54
CA ARG A 113 3.10 -12.14 -13.81
C ARG A 113 2.66 -12.33 -12.35
N TYR A 114 2.43 -11.24 -11.63
CA TYR A 114 2.21 -11.28 -10.19
C TYR A 114 0.71 -11.26 -9.88
N LYS A 115 0.17 -12.37 -9.38
CA LYS A 115 -1.27 -12.54 -9.12
C LYS A 115 -1.66 -12.42 -7.65
N ASN A 116 -0.69 -12.32 -6.75
CA ASN A 116 -0.92 -12.32 -5.32
C ASN A 116 -0.52 -10.95 -4.76
N TYR A 117 -1.43 -10.36 -3.98
CA TYR A 117 -1.34 -8.96 -3.54
C TYR A 117 -1.48 -8.87 -2.03
N ARG A 118 -0.54 -8.22 -1.37
CA ARG A 118 -0.73 -7.73 0.00
C ARG A 118 -0.33 -6.29 0.08
N VAL A 119 -1.20 -5.47 0.65
CA VAL A 119 -0.96 -4.05 0.85
C VAL A 119 -0.78 -3.81 2.33
N ILE A 120 0.31 -3.16 2.69
CA ILE A 120 0.51 -2.56 4.01
C ILE A 120 0.26 -1.06 3.85
N PHE A 121 -0.58 -0.49 4.70
CA PHE A 121 -0.81 0.95 4.73
C PHE A 121 -0.29 1.55 6.04
N LEU A 122 0.26 2.75 5.94
CA LEU A 122 0.80 3.51 7.06
C LEU A 122 0.26 4.93 6.96
N PHE A 123 -0.47 5.37 7.98
CA PHE A 123 -1.05 6.70 8.04
C PHE A 123 -0.37 7.54 9.12
N LYS A 124 -0.06 8.79 8.77
CA LYS A 124 0.47 9.79 9.69
C LYS A 124 -0.40 11.04 9.57
N ARG A 125 -1.02 11.41 10.69
CA ARG A 125 -1.91 12.57 10.81
C ARG A 125 -1.20 13.82 10.33
N ASP A 126 -1.93 14.62 9.55
CA ASP A 126 -1.45 15.90 8.99
C ASP A 126 -0.20 15.77 8.09
N ARG A 127 0.16 14.55 7.65
CA ARG A 127 1.28 14.28 6.75
C ARG A 127 0.88 13.50 5.50
N GLY A 128 0.06 12.46 5.63
CA GLY A 128 -0.35 11.63 4.49
C GLY A 128 -0.52 10.16 4.83
N HIS A 129 -0.57 9.33 3.79
CA HIS A 129 -0.46 7.89 3.92
C HIS A 129 0.49 7.29 2.88
N ILE A 130 1.09 6.16 3.25
CA ILE A 130 1.93 5.34 2.40
C ILE A 130 1.20 4.01 2.20
N GLU A 131 1.14 3.54 0.97
CA GLU A 131 0.76 2.16 0.65
C GLU A 131 1.98 1.42 0.09
N ILE A 132 2.21 0.23 0.62
CA ILE A 132 3.33 -0.64 0.24
C ILE A 132 2.72 -1.94 -0.23
N THR A 133 2.75 -2.15 -1.55
CA THR A 133 2.12 -3.30 -2.20
C THR A 133 3.15 -4.35 -2.56
N TYR A 134 2.96 -5.56 -2.04
CA TYR A 134 3.74 -6.75 -2.35
C TYR A 134 3.01 -7.53 -3.43
N PHE A 135 3.61 -7.58 -4.61
CA PHE A 135 3.18 -8.35 -5.76
C PHE A 135 4.00 -9.65 -5.83
N CYS A 136 3.37 -10.80 -5.61
CA CYS A 136 4.06 -12.10 -5.58
C CYS A 136 3.58 -13.01 -6.72
N THR A 137 4.50 -13.83 -7.23
CA THR A 137 4.16 -14.95 -8.12
C THR A 137 3.37 -16.02 -7.38
N ASP A 138 2.66 -16.89 -8.12
CA ASP A 138 1.93 -18.02 -7.51
C ASP A 138 2.86 -18.95 -6.70
N THR A 139 4.10 -19.12 -7.14
CA THR A 139 5.13 -19.94 -6.48
C THR A 139 5.68 -19.32 -5.20
N SER A 140 5.43 -18.04 -4.94
CA SER A 140 5.98 -17.31 -3.78
C SER A 140 4.91 -16.70 -2.87
N LYS A 141 3.63 -16.95 -3.15
CA LYS A 141 2.50 -16.40 -2.39
C LYS A 141 2.61 -16.67 -0.88
N ASP A 142 3.07 -17.86 -0.50
CA ASP A 142 3.16 -18.29 0.91
C ASP A 142 4.37 -17.64 1.62
N LYS A 143 5.31 -17.05 0.88
CA LYS A 143 6.50 -16.35 1.38
C LYS A 143 6.26 -14.86 1.63
N ILE A 144 5.07 -14.34 1.36
CA ILE A 144 4.79 -12.90 1.45
C ILE A 144 5.05 -12.33 2.85
N GLY A 145 4.79 -13.11 3.91
CA GLY A 145 5.10 -12.74 5.29
C GLY A 145 6.61 -12.60 5.53
N ASP A 146 7.42 -13.47 4.92
CA ASP A 146 8.88 -13.40 5.02
C ASP A 146 9.41 -12.16 4.32
N TYR A 147 8.89 -11.84 3.13
CA TYR A 147 9.26 -10.61 2.43
C TYR A 147 8.94 -9.38 3.28
N ILE A 148 7.72 -9.28 3.83
CA ILE A 148 7.33 -8.19 4.73
C ILE A 148 8.27 -8.07 5.93
N LYS A 149 8.65 -9.21 6.53
CA LYS A 149 9.55 -9.25 7.69
C LYS A 149 10.96 -8.77 7.33
N GLN A 150 11.48 -9.16 6.17
CA GLN A 150 12.79 -8.75 5.66
C GLN A 150 12.83 -7.25 5.31
N THR A 151 11.72 -6.73 4.79
CA THR A 151 11.62 -5.34 4.34
C THR A 151 11.06 -4.39 5.39
N LYS A 152 10.73 -4.87 6.60
CA LYS A 152 10.11 -4.08 7.68
C LYS A 152 10.82 -2.76 7.99
N GLY A 153 12.15 -2.71 7.85
CA GLY A 153 12.95 -1.51 8.08
C GLY A 153 12.69 -0.37 7.08
N MET A 154 12.07 -0.68 5.93
CA MET A 154 11.63 0.31 4.94
C MET A 154 10.20 0.81 5.20
N LEU A 155 9.45 0.16 6.09
CA LEU A 155 8.02 0.43 6.35
C LEU A 155 7.86 1.44 7.49
N LYS A 156 8.54 2.58 7.47
CA LYS A 156 8.39 3.60 8.52
C LYS A 156 8.49 5.01 7.98
N TYR A 157 7.84 5.94 8.66
CA TYR A 157 8.11 7.37 8.48
C TYR A 157 9.47 7.70 9.12
N ASN A 158 10.30 8.42 8.37
CA ASN A 158 11.48 9.08 8.94
C ASN A 158 11.06 10.41 9.56
N ASP A 159 11.69 10.78 10.67
CA ASP A 159 11.50 12.07 11.32
C ASP A 159 12.12 13.22 10.51
#